data_AF-M7NRJ3-F1
#
_entry.id   AF-M7NRJ3-F1
#
_cell.length_a   1.000
_cell.length_b   1.000
_cell.length_c   1.000
_cell.angle_alpha   90.00
_cell.angle_beta   90.00
_cell.angle_gamma   90.00
#
_symmetry.space_group_name_H-M   'P 1'
#
loop_
_entity.id
_entity.type
_entity.pdbx_description
1 polymer ?
#
loop_
_entity_poly.entity_id
_entity_poly.type
_entity_poly.pdbx_seq_one_letter_code
_entity_poly.pdbx_strand_id
1 'polypeptide(L)'
;MQALKRKKLLENEINKLMGIRMNLEQTLFTLENANINYEITKAMKQSTAAMKQISKGITPDKVDSIMDNIREQIDHHNEIGELIARPIGMSETFDENELNQELERIQQEELDEKMLGAEKPPTQLPGYNTEKYKEIIQTEDNDEAEIKALQEEMSV
;
A
#
# COMPACT_ATOMS: atom_id res chain seq x y z
N MET A 1 45.24 34.11 -78.12
CA MET A 1 45.97 34.36 -76.84
C MET A 1 45.23 35.27 -75.85
N GLN A 2 44.68 36.43 -76.26
CA GLN A 2 43.98 37.35 -75.34
C GLN A 2 42.78 36.72 -74.62
N ALA A 3 41.96 35.91 -75.30
CA ALA A 3 40.83 35.20 -74.68
C ALA A 3 41.26 34.25 -73.55
N LEU A 4 42.40 33.56 -73.72
CA LEU A 4 42.93 32.63 -72.72
C LEU A 4 43.45 33.36 -71.47
N LYS A 5 44.11 34.53 -71.67
CA LYS A 5 44.56 35.40 -70.58
C LYS A 5 43.37 35.96 -69.78
N ARG A 6 42.30 36.37 -70.45
CA ARG A 6 41.07 36.85 -69.82
C ARG A 6 40.37 35.74 -69.02
N LYS A 7 40.30 34.53 -69.57
CA LYS A 7 39.79 33.35 -68.86
C LYS A 7 40.56 33.09 -67.56
N LYS A 8 41.89 33.06 -67.60
CA LYS A 8 42.74 32.81 -66.41
C LYS A 8 42.59 33.88 -65.33
N LEU A 9 42.40 35.16 -65.72
CA LEU A 9 42.13 36.24 -64.77
C LEU A 9 40.77 36.06 -64.07
N LEU A 10 39.72 35.71 -64.82
CA LEU A 10 38.39 35.44 -64.27
C LEU A 10 38.40 34.21 -63.35
N GLU A 11 39.12 33.15 -63.70
CA GLU A 11 39.29 31.96 -62.82
C GLU A 11 39.95 32.34 -61.48
N ASN A 12 40.98 33.20 -61.51
CA ASN A 12 41.59 33.71 -60.29
C ASN A 12 40.63 34.58 -59.46
N GLU A 13 39.81 35.40 -60.13
CA GLU A 13 38.82 36.25 -59.47
C GLU A 13 37.71 35.40 -58.83
N ILE A 14 37.25 34.34 -59.50
CA ILE A 14 36.31 33.36 -58.96
C ILE A 14 36.90 32.69 -57.71
N ASN A 15 38.15 32.24 -57.75
CA ASN A 15 38.80 31.63 -56.59
C ASN A 15 38.89 32.60 -55.40
N LYS A 16 39.19 33.87 -55.67
CA LYS A 16 39.22 34.91 -54.64
C LYS A 16 37.82 35.15 -54.04
N LEU A 17 36.79 35.23 -54.87
CA LEU A 17 35.41 35.40 -54.44
C LEU A 17 34.91 34.19 -53.62
N MET A 18 35.28 32.97 -54.01
CA MET A 18 34.99 31.76 -53.22
C MET A 18 35.64 31.82 -51.84
N GLY A 19 36.90 32.25 -51.76
CA GLY A 19 37.57 32.43 -50.46
C GLY A 19 36.90 33.49 -49.58
N ILE A 20 36.48 34.61 -50.16
CA ILE A 20 35.72 35.65 -49.44
C ILE A 20 34.37 35.10 -48.98
N ARG A 21 33.67 34.33 -49.82
CA ARG A 21 32.39 33.71 -49.49
C ARG A 21 32.51 32.75 -48.30
N MET A 22 33.53 31.88 -48.28
CA MET A 22 33.78 30.98 -47.14
C MET A 22 34.02 31.77 -45.85
N ASN A 23 34.78 32.87 -45.91
CA ASN A 23 34.98 33.72 -44.74
C ASN A 23 33.66 34.36 -44.28
N LEU A 24 32.82 34.85 -45.20
CA LEU A 24 31.51 35.40 -44.86
C LEU A 24 30.59 34.37 -44.23
N GLU A 25 30.53 33.15 -44.78
CA GLU A 25 29.77 32.03 -44.21
C GLU A 25 30.24 31.70 -42.79
N GLN A 26 31.55 31.65 -42.57
CA GLN A 26 32.12 31.43 -41.23
C GLN A 26 31.75 32.55 -40.26
N THR A 27 31.83 33.81 -40.69
CA THR A 27 31.44 34.96 -39.85
C THR A 27 29.94 34.99 -39.56
N LEU A 28 29.10 34.59 -40.52
CA LEU A 28 27.66 34.48 -40.33
C LEU A 28 27.34 33.43 -39.28
N PHE A 29 27.93 32.24 -39.40
CA PHE A 29 27.76 31.18 -38.40
C PHE A 29 28.19 31.63 -37.01
N THR A 30 29.33 32.33 -36.89
CA THR A 30 29.76 32.89 -35.60
C THR A 30 28.78 33.93 -35.06
N LEU A 31 28.22 34.79 -35.90
CA LEU A 31 27.23 35.79 -35.50
C LEU A 31 25.92 35.15 -35.05
N GLU A 32 25.45 34.12 -35.74
CA GLU A 32 24.26 33.35 -35.35
C GLU A 32 24.45 32.69 -33.98
N ASN A 33 25.60 32.06 -33.74
CA ASN A 33 25.93 31.50 -32.43
C ASN A 33 26.01 32.60 -31.34
N ALA A 34 26.60 33.75 -31.66
CA ALA A 34 26.63 34.88 -30.73
C ALA A 34 25.23 35.39 -30.38
N ASN A 35 24.32 35.43 -31.35
CA ASN A 35 22.93 35.83 -31.14
C ASN A 35 22.15 34.82 -30.27
N ILE A 36 22.34 33.51 -30.50
CA ILE A 36 21.78 32.46 -29.65
C ILE A 36 22.27 32.62 -28.21
N ASN A 37 23.59 32.81 -28.01
CA ASN A 37 24.16 33.02 -26.69
C ASN A 37 23.63 34.30 -26.01
N TYR A 38 23.40 35.36 -26.79
CA TYR A 38 22.80 36.59 -26.30
C TYR A 38 21.36 36.35 -25.79
N GLU A 39 20.51 35.69 -26.56
CA GLU A 39 19.13 35.39 -26.14
C GLU A 39 19.09 34.45 -24.92
N ILE A 40 19.99 33.45 -24.84
CA ILE A 40 20.15 32.61 -23.63
C ILE A 40 20.50 33.48 -22.43
N THR A 41 21.50 34.37 -22.56
CA THR A 41 21.92 35.24 -21.46
C THR A 41 20.81 36.17 -21.00
N LYS A 42 20.02 36.69 -21.94
CA LYS A 42 18.85 37.53 -21.67
C LYS A 42 17.76 36.75 -20.94
N ALA A 43 17.46 35.52 -21.35
CA ALA A 43 16.53 34.64 -20.66
C ALA A 43 17.02 34.31 -19.24
N MET A 44 18.32 34.03 -19.06
CA MET A 44 18.92 33.81 -17.74
C MET A 44 18.79 35.04 -16.83
N LYS A 45 18.97 36.26 -17.37
CA LYS A 45 18.78 37.50 -16.63
C LYS A 45 17.32 37.66 -16.16
N GLN A 46 16.37 37.37 -17.03
CA GLN A 46 14.94 37.40 -16.70
C GLN A 46 14.59 36.35 -15.64
N SER A 47 15.09 35.12 -15.80
CA SER A 47 14.91 34.04 -14.83
C SER A 47 15.47 34.41 -13.44
N THR A 48 16.69 34.95 -13.40
CA THR A 48 17.29 35.44 -12.14
C THR A 48 16.46 36.56 -11.50
N ALA A 49 15.91 37.48 -12.30
CA ALA A 49 15.07 38.56 -11.79
C ALA A 49 13.75 38.03 -11.20
N ALA A 50 13.10 37.07 -11.88
CA ALA A 50 11.90 36.40 -11.40
C ALA A 50 12.19 35.60 -10.12
N MET A 51 13.28 34.83 -10.09
CA MET A 51 13.74 34.11 -8.90
C MET A 51 13.93 35.07 -7.72
N LYS A 52 14.59 36.21 -7.93
CA LYS A 52 14.77 37.24 -6.89
C LYS A 52 13.45 37.84 -6.41
N GLN A 53 12.45 37.99 -7.28
CA GLN A 53 11.12 38.45 -6.88
C GLN A 53 10.39 37.40 -6.04
N ILE A 54 10.42 36.12 -6.43
CA ILE A 54 9.84 35.01 -5.67
C ILE A 54 10.51 34.92 -4.30
N SER A 55 11.85 34.93 -4.24
CA SER A 55 12.60 34.86 -2.99
C SER A 55 12.41 36.10 -2.10
N LYS A 56 12.17 37.30 -2.67
CA LYS A 56 11.78 38.47 -1.86
C LYS A 56 10.44 38.25 -1.14
N GLY A 57 9.55 37.45 -1.72
CA GLY A 57 8.28 37.07 -1.12
C GLY A 57 8.42 36.08 0.04
N ILE A 58 9.55 35.36 0.12
CA ILE A 58 9.86 34.33 1.12
C ILE A 58 11.04 34.83 1.97
N THR A 59 10.74 35.71 2.91
CA THR A 59 11.71 36.06 3.96
C THR A 59 11.78 34.94 5.01
N PRO A 60 12.88 34.76 5.75
CA PRO A 60 12.96 33.79 6.85
C PRO A 60 11.77 33.92 7.82
N ASP A 61 11.41 35.15 8.18
CA ASP A 61 10.24 35.44 9.03
C ASP A 61 8.91 34.94 8.45
N LYS A 62 8.77 34.92 7.11
CA LYS A 62 7.60 34.38 6.43
C LYS A 62 7.62 32.86 6.36
N VAL A 63 8.80 32.23 6.35
CA VAL A 63 8.90 30.77 6.43
C VAL A 63 8.40 30.29 7.78
N ASP A 64 8.78 30.96 8.87
CA ASP A 64 8.27 30.66 10.21
C ASP A 64 6.75 30.82 10.26
N SER A 65 6.21 31.93 9.74
CA SER A 65 4.76 32.14 9.63
C SER A 65 4.05 31.07 8.79
N ILE A 66 4.63 30.64 7.67
CA ILE A 66 4.06 29.56 6.83
C ILE A 66 4.08 28.23 7.59
N MET A 67 5.16 27.92 8.30
CA MET A 67 5.27 26.69 9.10
C MET A 67 4.27 26.68 10.26
N ASP A 68 4.03 27.83 10.89
CA ASP A 68 3.01 27.96 11.93
C ASP A 68 1.59 27.78 11.36
N ASN A 69 1.27 28.38 10.21
CA ASN A 69 -0.01 28.16 9.51
C ASN A 69 -0.21 26.68 9.11
N ILE A 70 0.86 25.98 8.70
CA ILE A 70 0.81 24.55 8.37
C ILE A 70 0.48 23.72 9.61
N ARG A 71 1.10 24.01 10.76
CA ARG A 71 0.81 23.32 12.02
C ARG A 71 -0.64 23.55 12.45
N GLU A 72 -1.11 24.81 12.41
CA GLU A 72 -2.50 25.14 12.72
C GLU A 72 -3.49 24.42 11.79
N GLN A 73 -3.18 24.30 10.50
CA GLN A 73 -4.00 23.53 9.55
C GLN A 73 -4.01 22.03 9.85
N ILE A 74 -2.88 21.44 10.26
CA ILE A 74 -2.81 20.04 10.68
C ILE A 74 -3.67 19.83 11.92
N ASP A 75 -3.58 20.72 12.91
CA ASP A 75 -4.36 20.65 14.14
C ASP A 75 -5.86 20.78 13.86
N HIS A 76 -6.26 21.72 13.00
CA HIS A 76 -7.65 21.86 12.55
C HIS A 76 -8.16 20.63 11.78
N HIS A 77 -7.31 19.97 10.98
CA HIS A 77 -7.67 18.72 10.31
C HIS A 77 -7.86 17.56 11.31
N ASN A 78 -7.03 17.49 12.35
CA ASN A 78 -7.18 16.50 13.40
C ASN A 78 -8.48 16.73 14.19
N GLU A 79 -8.81 17.99 14.48
CA GLU A 79 -10.09 18.35 15.13
C GLU A 79 -11.29 17.98 14.26
N ILE A 80 -11.26 18.26 12.95
CA ILE A 80 -12.30 17.80 12.01
C ILE A 80 -12.39 16.28 12.02
N GLY A 81 -11.26 15.57 11.97
CA GLY A 81 -11.20 14.12 12.02
C GLY A 81 -11.84 13.57 13.30
N GLU A 82 -11.56 14.18 14.45
CA GLU A 82 -12.17 13.81 15.73
C GLU A 82 -13.68 14.08 15.73
N LEU A 83 -14.12 15.23 15.21
CA LEU A 83 -15.53 15.59 15.12
C LEU A 83 -16.32 14.69 14.13
N ILE A 84 -15.69 14.22 13.05
CA ILE A 84 -16.27 13.24 12.13
C ILE A 84 -16.28 11.84 12.76
N ALA A 85 -15.22 11.48 13.49
CA ALA A 85 -15.13 10.19 14.18
C ALA A 85 -16.07 10.10 15.37
N ARG A 86 -16.49 11.23 15.96
CA ARG A 86 -17.58 11.27 16.92
C ARG A 86 -18.85 10.80 16.21
N PRO A 87 -19.38 9.61 16.54
CA PRO A 87 -20.50 9.06 15.82
C PRO A 87 -21.72 9.96 16.05
N ILE A 88 -22.14 10.66 14.99
CA ILE A 88 -23.33 11.50 14.98
C ILE A 88 -24.53 10.58 15.13
N GLY A 89 -25.17 10.58 16.30
CA GLY A 89 -26.39 9.82 16.54
C GLY A 89 -26.23 8.42 17.15
N MET A 90 -25.01 7.95 17.49
CA MET A 90 -24.85 6.73 18.32
C MET A 90 -25.15 6.96 19.82
N SER A 91 -26.17 7.77 20.11
CA SER A 91 -26.84 7.75 21.40
C SER A 91 -28.04 6.78 21.41
N GLU A 92 -28.37 6.15 20.27
CA GLU A 92 -29.14 4.91 20.31
C GLU A 92 -28.17 3.78 20.69
N THR A 93 -28.12 3.57 22.00
CA THR A 93 -27.66 2.40 22.73
C THR A 93 -27.60 1.13 21.89
N PHE A 94 -26.41 0.78 21.40
CA PHE A 94 -26.12 -0.64 21.17
C PHE A 94 -26.22 -1.31 22.54
N ASP A 95 -27.16 -2.24 22.71
CA ASP A 95 -27.22 -3.04 23.93
C ASP A 95 -25.97 -3.92 23.94
N GLU A 96 -25.05 -3.62 24.88
CA GLU A 96 -23.81 -4.39 25.04
C GLU A 96 -24.10 -5.89 25.19
N ASN A 97 -25.26 -6.27 25.74
CA ASN A 97 -25.66 -7.67 25.87
C ASN A 97 -26.00 -8.31 24.53
N GLU A 98 -26.70 -7.60 23.64
CA GLU A 98 -27.04 -8.08 22.30
C GLU A 98 -25.77 -8.26 21.46
N LEU A 99 -24.86 -7.28 21.52
CA LEU A 99 -23.58 -7.33 20.81
C LEU A 99 -22.67 -8.46 21.33
N ASN A 100 -22.63 -8.68 22.65
CA ASN A 100 -21.86 -9.77 23.24
C ASN A 100 -22.41 -11.14 22.83
N GLN A 101 -23.73 -11.30 22.78
CA GLN A 101 -24.35 -12.54 22.28
C GLN A 101 -24.07 -12.77 20.80
N GLU A 102 -24.09 -11.73 19.99
CA GLU A 102 -23.74 -11.84 18.57
C GLU A 102 -22.26 -12.23 18.39
N LEU A 103 -21.36 -11.62 19.16
CA LEU A 103 -19.94 -11.97 19.15
C LEU A 103 -19.70 -13.43 19.58
N GLU A 104 -20.37 -13.90 20.62
CA GLU A 104 -20.27 -15.29 21.11
C GLU A 104 -20.76 -16.29 20.06
N ARG A 105 -21.85 -15.97 19.34
CA ARG A 105 -22.33 -16.80 18.22
C ARG A 105 -21.30 -16.90 17.10
N ILE A 106 -20.73 -15.77 16.67
CA ILE A 106 -19.72 -15.75 15.60
C ILE A 106 -18.48 -16.57 16.00
N GLN A 107 -18.05 -16.47 17.26
CA GLN A 107 -16.90 -17.25 17.76
C GLN A 107 -17.20 -18.74 17.81
N GLN A 108 -18.41 -19.12 18.21
CA GLN A 108 -18.86 -20.51 18.22
C GLN A 108 -18.92 -21.09 16.80
N GLU A 109 -19.46 -20.33 15.84
CA GLU A 109 -19.48 -20.71 14.42
C GLU A 109 -18.07 -20.91 13.85
N GLU A 110 -17.12 -20.01 14.17
CA GLU A 110 -15.71 -20.15 13.76
C GLU A 110 -15.04 -21.37 14.41
N LEU A 111 -15.37 -21.67 15.67
CA LEU A 111 -14.87 -22.85 16.37
C LEU A 111 -15.44 -24.14 15.76
N ASP A 112 -16.73 -24.17 15.47
CA ASP A 112 -17.41 -25.30 14.86
C ASP A 112 -16.85 -25.57 13.46
N GLU A 113 -16.61 -24.52 12.66
CA GLU A 113 -15.94 -24.63 11.35
C GLU A 113 -14.53 -25.23 11.48
N LYS A 114 -13.73 -24.77 12.45
CA LYS A 114 -12.41 -25.34 12.74
C LYS A 114 -12.48 -26.78 13.23
N MET A 115 -13.51 -27.16 14.00
CA MET A 115 -13.71 -28.50 14.51
C MET A 115 -14.24 -29.49 13.45
N LEU A 116 -15.04 -29.02 12.49
CA LEU A 116 -15.46 -29.79 11.31
C LEU A 116 -14.27 -30.23 10.45
N GLY A 117 -13.16 -29.47 10.48
CA GLY A 117 -11.89 -29.83 9.85
C GLY A 117 -10.95 -30.68 10.71
N ALA A 118 -11.26 -30.94 11.98
CA ALA A 118 -10.40 -31.69 12.89
C ALA A 118 -10.67 -33.21 12.80
N GLU A 119 -9.61 -34.00 12.61
CA GLU A 119 -9.68 -35.47 12.62
C GLU A 119 -10.17 -35.99 13.99
N LYS A 120 -11.09 -36.97 13.99
CA LYS A 120 -11.71 -37.51 15.21
C LYS A 120 -10.64 -38.01 16.19
N PRO A 121 -10.75 -37.72 17.50
CA PRO A 121 -9.83 -38.28 18.49
C PRO A 121 -9.92 -39.81 18.51
N PRO A 122 -8.81 -40.53 18.71
CA PRO A 122 -8.79 -42.00 18.67
C PRO A 122 -9.72 -42.58 19.74
N THR A 123 -10.59 -43.50 19.33
CA THR A 123 -11.62 -44.12 20.21
C THR A 123 -11.08 -45.26 21.08
N GLN A 124 -9.80 -45.62 20.98
CA GLN A 124 -9.19 -46.59 21.89
C GLN A 124 -8.51 -45.89 23.08
N LEU A 125 -9.12 -46.00 24.26
CA LEU A 125 -8.43 -45.82 25.53
C LEU A 125 -7.49 -47.03 25.75
N PRO A 126 -6.19 -46.81 26.07
CA PRO A 126 -5.25 -47.91 26.26
C PRO A 126 -5.54 -48.68 27.57
N GLY A 127 -5.90 -49.95 27.45
CA GLY A 127 -5.59 -50.98 28.47
C GLY A 127 -6.62 -51.36 29.52
N TYR A 128 -7.94 -51.36 29.24
CA TYR A 128 -8.92 -51.95 30.15
C TYR A 128 -9.36 -53.36 29.71
N ASN A 129 -9.19 -54.35 30.58
CA ASN A 129 -9.59 -55.75 30.36
C ASN A 129 -11.09 -55.94 30.68
N THR A 130 -11.90 -56.01 29.63
CA THR A 130 -13.36 -56.22 29.69
C THR A 130 -13.80 -57.64 30.08
N GLU A 131 -12.89 -58.62 30.17
CA GLU A 131 -13.24 -60.01 30.50
C GLU A 131 -13.71 -60.15 31.95
N LYS A 132 -13.09 -59.42 32.90
CA LYS A 132 -13.50 -59.44 34.32
C LYS A 132 -14.92 -58.93 34.56
N TYR A 133 -15.40 -58.00 33.74
CA TYR A 133 -16.77 -57.47 33.86
C TYR A 133 -17.81 -58.47 33.35
N LYS A 134 -17.47 -59.31 32.36
CA LYS A 134 -18.39 -60.35 31.88
C LYS A 134 -18.57 -61.49 32.88
N GLU A 135 -17.52 -61.84 33.62
CA GLU A 135 -17.55 -62.91 34.62
C GLU A 135 -18.47 -62.54 35.81
N ILE A 136 -18.42 -61.28 36.28
CA ILE A 136 -19.27 -60.79 37.38
C ILE A 136 -20.76 -60.77 36.98
N ILE A 137 -21.07 -60.32 35.75
CA ILE A 137 -22.46 -60.26 35.27
C ILE A 137 -23.03 -61.68 35.12
N GLN A 138 -22.24 -62.64 34.63
CA GLN A 138 -22.71 -64.03 34.48
C GLN A 138 -22.96 -64.74 35.81
N THR A 139 -22.19 -64.43 36.86
CA THR A 139 -22.41 -65.01 38.19
C THR A 139 -23.69 -64.49 38.84
N GLU A 140 -23.97 -63.19 38.74
CA GLU A 140 -25.19 -62.60 39.33
C GLU A 140 -26.47 -63.15 38.65
N ASP A 141 -26.46 -63.26 37.32
CA ASP A 141 -27.61 -63.79 36.57
C ASP A 141 -27.89 -65.28 36.90
N ASN A 142 -26.84 -66.07 37.14
CA ASN A 142 -26.97 -67.50 37.45
C ASN A 142 -27.47 -67.73 38.88
N ASP A 143 -26.97 -66.96 39.85
CA ASP A 143 -27.41 -67.03 41.24
C ASP A 143 -28.90 -66.62 41.38
N GLU A 144 -29.35 -65.61 40.62
CA GLU A 144 -30.75 -65.17 40.64
C GLU A 144 -31.70 -66.24 40.04
N ALA A 145 -31.27 -66.93 38.98
CA ALA A 145 -32.03 -68.03 38.40
C ALA A 145 -32.18 -69.23 39.34
N GLU A 146 -31.13 -69.57 40.10
CA GLU A 146 -31.14 -70.69 41.06
C GLU A 146 -32.04 -70.38 42.26
N ILE A 147 -32.00 -69.15 42.79
CA ILE A 147 -32.91 -68.71 43.87
C ILE A 147 -34.36 -68.79 43.42
N LYS A 148 -34.66 -68.38 42.17
CA LYS A 148 -36.01 -68.43 41.63
C LYS A 148 -36.52 -69.87 41.47
N ALA A 149 -35.67 -70.78 40.99
CA ALA A 149 -36.03 -72.20 40.87
C ALA A 149 -36.37 -72.84 42.23
N LEU A 150 -35.58 -72.54 43.27
CA LEU A 150 -35.86 -73.01 44.64
C LEU A 150 -37.17 -72.45 45.22
N GLN A 151 -37.51 -71.19 44.91
CA GLN A 151 -38.78 -70.59 45.32
C GLN A 151 -39.98 -71.24 44.63
N GLU A 152 -39.83 -71.64 43.37
CA GLU A 152 -40.89 -72.30 42.61
C GLU A 152 -41.12 -73.74 43.09
N GLU A 153 -40.05 -74.48 43.41
CA GLU A 153 -40.12 -75.85 43.94
C GLU A 153 -40.74 -75.94 45.34
N MET A 154 -40.60 -74.89 46.17
CA MET A 154 -41.27 -74.80 47.48
C MET A 154 -42.74 -74.37 47.40
N SER A 155 -43.24 -74.00 46.22
CA SER A 155 -44.59 -73.44 46.02
C SER A 155 -45.60 -74.42 45.39
N VAL A 156 -45.24 -75.71 45.26
CA VAL A 156 -46.08 -76.83 44.79
C VAL A 156 -46.10 -77.96 45.81
#